data_AF-A0A1A0FCL8-F1
#
_entry.id   AF-A0A1A0FCL8-F1
#
_cell.length_a   1.000
_cell.length_b   1.000
_cell.length_c   1.000
_cell.angle_alpha   90.00
_cell.angle_beta   90.00
_cell.angle_gamma   90.00
#
_symmetry.space_group_name_H-M   'P 1'
#
loop_
_entity.id
_entity.type
_entity.pdbx_description
1 polymer ?
#
loop_
_entity_poly.entity_id
_entity_poly.type
_entity_poly.pdbx_seq_one_letter_code
_entity_poly.pdbx_strand_id
1 'polypeptide(L)'
;MTKRLDVVFTYFFDLGTQTRERLWRYLADFAALPEPSFVALAFSKFADWHDYADTSAAHSVFATMAARLMRYEEDADARPLDDEQALRNIFTNLAEARVSFDDDSIEHMLQLAMEWSKSSERAASASQLYAVLGKADPEQRTALGQEWSKRLFTDLPAACQQPLLRTANSKNAPDELHTSLASTIASLRGAKPLDNHKIEALSRLLSTLEKSRLSSSPFAEQLGQFLDDTIKLVTQNPGDYLTSKTEALSGTLEKLPPEKAKLLLNSFAQLQAQPKILASVYDVLTETWPLPADEDGLDYAAQELFNAGINVFHKIEKSDSEAAGLLESLDSLHHRARLEQSDNEDKLVACAYQLWAYNPEVSEMLFRNHPDADRTPEQLTELVETIIANDDNDTGHSRIVLVQEIEFADVEAVQTATMNLLAKPPQEAEGSSDSVLARWSNAVLEHDPQLLLDVLASESTNDEQAVRLYHRIRESIKYISDKQFITLLQQILSAQEGREKTADTLVRNLEDLAAEQFRTDDQRRALCEGVLSVFSEVTKLDRKAQLAKVCTPFGLKNVVLDSGYIDSIPEDDLQIIERSTGKLKK
;
A
#
# COMPACT_ATOMS: atom_id res chain seq x y z
N MET A 1 -36.86 -48.49 -3.97
CA MET A 1 -37.06 -49.38 -2.79
C MET A 1 -37.05 -48.59 -1.48
N THR A 2 -36.09 -47.67 -1.30
CA THR A 2 -36.00 -46.72 -0.18
C THR A 2 -37.28 -45.96 0.15
N LYS A 3 -38.04 -45.43 -0.83
CA LYS A 3 -39.36 -44.78 -0.58
C LYS A 3 -40.38 -45.66 0.14
N ARG A 4 -40.35 -46.98 -0.07
CA ARG A 4 -41.26 -47.91 0.63
C ARG A 4 -40.77 -48.20 2.05
N LEU A 5 -39.45 -48.28 2.23
CA LEU A 5 -38.83 -48.45 3.56
C LEU A 5 -39.04 -47.21 4.43
N ASP A 6 -38.95 -46.01 3.85
CA ASP A 6 -39.24 -44.74 4.51
C ASP A 6 -40.66 -44.70 5.11
N VAL A 7 -41.67 -45.05 4.31
CA VAL A 7 -43.07 -45.16 4.77
C VAL A 7 -43.20 -46.20 5.89
N VAL A 8 -42.49 -47.33 5.77
CA VAL A 8 -42.51 -48.38 6.79
C VAL A 8 -41.86 -47.89 8.08
N PHE A 9 -40.68 -47.29 8.03
CA PHE A 9 -39.99 -46.75 9.20
C PHE A 9 -40.82 -45.69 9.92
N THR A 10 -41.44 -44.78 9.16
CA THR A 10 -42.34 -43.75 9.71
C THR A 10 -43.55 -44.38 10.39
N TYR A 11 -44.17 -45.39 9.75
CA TYR A 11 -45.27 -46.14 10.37
C TYR A 11 -44.87 -46.86 11.67
N PHE A 12 -43.68 -47.48 11.71
CA PHE A 12 -43.15 -48.11 12.93
C PHE A 12 -42.89 -47.08 14.04
N PHE A 13 -42.43 -45.88 13.66
CA PHE A 13 -42.18 -44.78 14.59
C PHE A 13 -43.46 -44.24 15.23
N ASP A 14 -44.54 -44.09 14.44
CA ASP A 14 -45.81 -43.51 14.88
C ASP A 14 -46.67 -44.47 15.75
N LEU A 15 -46.45 -45.79 15.64
CA LEU A 15 -47.25 -46.81 16.34
C LEU A 15 -47.01 -46.90 17.86
N GLY A 16 -45.89 -46.37 18.38
CA GLY A 16 -45.60 -46.31 19.82
C GLY A 16 -44.27 -46.91 20.26
N THR A 17 -44.02 -46.95 21.58
CA THR A 17 -42.69 -47.25 22.16
C THR A 17 -42.15 -48.64 21.82
N GLN A 18 -42.98 -49.69 21.86
CA GLN A 18 -42.54 -51.06 21.58
C GLN A 18 -42.14 -51.29 20.12
N THR A 19 -42.74 -50.56 19.18
CA THR A 19 -42.38 -50.63 17.76
C THR A 19 -41.14 -49.80 17.46
N ARG A 20 -40.90 -48.71 18.20
CA ARG A 20 -39.66 -47.92 18.15
C ARG A 20 -38.44 -48.73 18.57
N GLU A 21 -38.53 -49.56 19.62
CA GLU A 21 -37.42 -50.44 20.02
C GLU A 21 -36.94 -51.35 18.89
N ARG A 22 -37.86 -51.86 18.05
CA ARG A 22 -37.51 -52.65 16.87
C ARG A 22 -36.95 -51.79 15.74
N LEU A 23 -37.52 -50.61 15.55
CA LEU A 23 -37.05 -49.64 14.55
C LEU A 23 -35.59 -49.26 14.80
N TRP A 24 -35.17 -49.02 16.04
CA TRP A 24 -33.77 -48.70 16.35
C TRP A 24 -32.81 -49.79 15.91
N ARG A 25 -33.16 -51.06 16.14
CA ARG A 25 -32.37 -52.20 15.65
C ARG A 25 -32.31 -52.22 14.12
N TYR A 26 -33.43 -51.97 13.44
CA TYR A 26 -33.43 -51.88 11.99
C TYR A 26 -32.59 -50.70 11.48
N LEU A 27 -32.63 -49.53 12.12
CA LEU A 27 -31.79 -48.41 11.69
C LEU A 27 -30.30 -48.74 11.85
N ALA A 28 -29.89 -49.41 12.93
CA ALA A 28 -28.52 -49.90 13.09
C ALA A 28 -28.15 -50.91 11.98
N ASP A 29 -28.96 -51.95 11.78
CA ASP A 29 -28.72 -52.96 10.76
C ASP A 29 -28.60 -52.35 9.35
N PHE A 30 -29.48 -51.42 9.01
CA PHE A 30 -29.48 -50.74 7.70
C PHE A 30 -28.30 -49.78 7.54
N ALA A 31 -27.85 -49.12 8.61
CA ALA A 31 -26.63 -48.30 8.59
C ALA A 31 -25.37 -49.16 8.34
N ALA A 32 -25.36 -50.42 8.75
CA ALA A 32 -24.24 -51.34 8.53
C ALA A 32 -24.20 -51.96 7.11
N LEU A 33 -25.26 -51.82 6.31
CA LEU A 33 -25.34 -52.48 4.99
C LEU A 33 -24.38 -51.86 3.96
N PRO A 34 -23.93 -52.65 2.96
CA PRO A 34 -23.11 -52.13 1.86
C PRO A 34 -23.84 -51.19 0.90
N GLU A 35 -25.17 -51.19 0.90
CA GLU A 35 -25.99 -50.45 -0.07
C GLU A 35 -26.13 -48.96 0.34
N PRO A 36 -25.57 -48.00 -0.44
CA PRO A 36 -25.47 -46.60 -0.03
C PRO A 36 -26.82 -45.93 0.27
N SER A 37 -27.83 -46.23 -0.55
CA SER A 37 -29.17 -45.67 -0.41
C SER A 37 -29.89 -46.11 0.88
N PHE A 38 -29.49 -47.24 1.47
CA PHE A 38 -29.99 -47.71 2.77
C PHE A 38 -29.28 -47.03 3.93
N VAL A 39 -27.97 -46.81 3.82
CA VAL A 39 -27.18 -46.06 4.79
C VAL A 39 -27.72 -44.62 4.90
N ALA A 40 -27.94 -43.96 3.76
CA ALA A 40 -28.44 -42.59 3.74
C ALA A 40 -29.84 -42.45 4.37
N LEU A 41 -30.74 -43.41 4.08
CA LEU A 41 -32.06 -43.44 4.71
C LEU A 41 -31.95 -43.65 6.23
N ALA A 42 -31.08 -44.56 6.68
CA ALA A 42 -30.90 -44.83 8.11
C ALA A 42 -30.35 -43.61 8.86
N PHE A 43 -29.34 -42.95 8.30
CA PHE A 43 -28.72 -41.73 8.86
C PHE A 43 -29.75 -40.61 8.99
N SER A 44 -30.50 -40.32 7.90
CA SER A 44 -31.53 -39.29 7.91
C SER A 44 -32.63 -39.58 8.93
N LYS A 45 -33.14 -40.81 9.00
CA LYS A 45 -34.20 -41.16 9.95
C LYS A 45 -33.76 -41.14 11.39
N PHE A 46 -32.52 -41.57 11.67
CA PHE A 46 -32.01 -41.46 13.02
C PHE A 46 -31.82 -39.99 13.43
N ALA A 47 -31.33 -39.14 12.53
CA ALA A 47 -31.20 -37.70 12.79
C ALA A 47 -32.55 -37.03 13.11
N ASP A 48 -33.62 -37.40 12.41
CA ASP A 48 -34.96 -36.84 12.66
C ASP A 48 -35.56 -37.29 14.01
N TRP A 49 -35.16 -38.46 14.52
CA TRP A 49 -35.87 -39.16 15.58
C TRP A 49 -35.03 -39.51 16.81
N HIS A 50 -33.75 -39.12 16.86
CA HIS A 50 -32.82 -39.55 17.92
C HIS A 50 -33.32 -39.19 19.34
N ASP A 51 -34.05 -38.08 19.50
CA ASP A 51 -34.58 -37.62 20.79
C ASP A 51 -35.57 -38.60 21.43
N TYR A 52 -36.11 -39.53 20.66
CA TYR A 52 -37.06 -40.55 21.12
C TYR A 52 -36.42 -41.90 21.41
N ALA A 53 -35.12 -42.05 21.14
CA ALA A 53 -34.37 -43.25 21.45
C ALA A 53 -33.93 -43.23 22.93
N ASP A 54 -34.01 -44.37 23.61
CA ASP A 54 -33.31 -44.51 24.89
C ASP A 54 -31.79 -44.50 24.67
N THR A 55 -31.04 -44.32 25.75
CA THR A 55 -29.58 -44.22 25.70
C THR A 55 -28.91 -45.40 25.00
N SER A 56 -29.36 -46.63 25.26
CA SER A 56 -28.76 -47.85 24.70
C SER A 56 -29.03 -47.98 23.20
N ALA A 57 -30.26 -47.73 22.78
CA ALA A 57 -30.64 -47.73 21.38
C ALA A 57 -29.90 -46.63 20.61
N ALA A 58 -29.79 -45.43 21.20
CA ALA A 58 -29.07 -44.32 20.59
C ALA A 58 -27.58 -44.63 20.45
N HIS A 59 -26.93 -45.19 21.48
CA HIS A 59 -25.53 -45.64 21.41
C HIS A 59 -25.33 -46.66 20.29
N SER A 60 -26.14 -47.73 20.25
CA SER A 60 -26.02 -48.78 19.25
C SER A 60 -26.13 -48.27 17.81
N VAL A 61 -27.13 -47.43 17.51
CA VAL A 61 -27.29 -46.88 16.15
C VAL A 61 -26.12 -45.97 15.78
N PHE A 62 -25.71 -45.09 16.68
CA PHE A 62 -24.63 -44.13 16.42
C PHE A 62 -23.27 -44.79 16.27
N ALA A 63 -22.92 -45.76 17.14
CA ALA A 63 -21.70 -46.55 16.99
C ALA A 63 -21.67 -47.26 15.63
N THR A 64 -22.81 -47.78 15.17
CA THR A 64 -22.93 -48.41 13.86
C THR A 64 -22.74 -47.41 12.72
N MET A 65 -23.29 -46.19 12.84
CA MET A 65 -23.06 -45.11 11.87
C MET A 65 -21.59 -44.72 11.80
N ALA A 66 -20.93 -44.56 12.96
CA ALA A 66 -19.51 -44.22 13.05
C ALA A 66 -18.63 -45.32 12.44
N ALA A 67 -18.91 -46.59 12.77
CA ALA A 67 -18.22 -47.74 12.20
C ALA A 67 -18.40 -47.84 10.68
N ARG A 68 -19.58 -47.50 10.15
CA ARG A 68 -19.82 -47.51 8.70
C ARG A 68 -18.99 -46.44 7.98
N LEU A 69 -18.91 -45.24 8.55
CA LEU A 69 -18.08 -44.16 8.03
C LEU A 69 -16.59 -44.55 8.11
N MET A 70 -16.14 -45.13 9.22
CA MET A 70 -14.75 -45.61 9.35
C MET A 70 -14.40 -46.66 8.30
N ARG A 71 -15.26 -47.66 8.09
CA ARG A 71 -15.04 -48.68 7.05
C ARG A 71 -14.94 -48.07 5.65
N TYR A 72 -15.68 -47.00 5.37
CA TYR A 72 -15.58 -46.32 4.09
C TYR A 72 -14.21 -45.64 3.90
N GLU A 73 -13.57 -45.20 4.98
CA GLU A 73 -12.23 -44.62 4.92
C GLU A 73 -11.11 -45.68 4.84
N GLU A 74 -11.27 -46.82 5.53
CA GLU A 74 -10.22 -47.86 5.63
C GLU A 74 -10.18 -48.80 4.42
N ASP A 75 -11.32 -49.09 3.82
CA ASP A 75 -11.45 -50.08 2.75
C ASP A 75 -11.48 -49.40 1.38
N ALA A 76 -10.39 -49.51 0.63
CA ALA A 76 -10.27 -48.97 -0.73
C ALA A 76 -11.27 -49.61 -1.72
N ASP A 77 -11.80 -50.80 -1.41
CA ASP A 77 -12.84 -51.49 -2.17
C ASP A 77 -14.26 -51.20 -1.64
N ALA A 78 -14.40 -50.32 -0.63
CA ALA A 78 -15.69 -49.93 -0.10
C ALA A 78 -16.54 -49.26 -1.19
N ARG A 79 -17.82 -49.64 -1.25
CA ARG A 79 -18.77 -48.95 -2.12
C ARG A 79 -18.89 -47.47 -1.71
N PRO A 80 -18.86 -46.54 -2.69
CA PRO A 80 -19.01 -45.12 -2.42
C PRO A 80 -20.33 -44.84 -1.71
N LEU A 81 -20.29 -43.94 -0.73
CA LEU A 81 -21.50 -43.47 -0.05
C LEU A 81 -22.22 -42.45 -0.94
N ASP A 82 -23.56 -42.55 -1.00
CA ASP A 82 -24.40 -41.56 -1.67
C ASP A 82 -24.33 -40.25 -0.87
N ASP A 83 -23.89 -39.17 -1.50
CA ASP A 83 -23.73 -37.85 -0.88
C ASP A 83 -22.97 -37.92 0.47
N GLU A 84 -21.72 -38.40 0.39
CA GLU A 84 -20.84 -38.58 1.54
C GLU A 84 -20.77 -37.32 2.43
N GLN A 85 -20.74 -36.12 1.83
CA GLN A 85 -20.72 -34.86 2.57
C GLN A 85 -21.99 -34.66 3.41
N ALA A 86 -23.18 -34.92 2.85
CA ALA A 86 -24.42 -34.85 3.62
C ALA A 86 -24.44 -35.85 4.77
N LEU A 87 -23.92 -37.08 4.57
CA LEU A 87 -23.85 -38.08 5.63
C LEU A 87 -22.88 -37.70 6.74
N ARG A 88 -21.70 -37.15 6.41
CA ARG A 88 -20.78 -36.59 7.41
C ARG A 88 -21.45 -35.48 8.22
N ASN A 89 -22.13 -34.55 7.56
CA ASN A 89 -22.83 -33.45 8.22
C ASN A 89 -23.94 -33.94 9.15
N ILE A 90 -24.73 -34.93 8.71
CA ILE A 90 -25.74 -35.57 9.55
C ILE A 90 -25.09 -36.17 10.80
N PHE A 91 -24.01 -36.94 10.61
CA PHE A 91 -23.29 -37.60 11.70
C PHE A 91 -22.70 -36.60 12.70
N THR A 92 -22.02 -35.55 12.24
CA THR A 92 -21.40 -34.56 13.13
C THR A 92 -22.42 -33.69 13.84
N ASN A 93 -23.51 -33.27 13.18
CA ASN A 93 -24.60 -32.54 13.82
C ASN A 93 -25.27 -33.37 14.92
N LEU A 94 -25.48 -34.66 14.66
CA LEU A 94 -26.01 -35.60 15.63
C LEU A 94 -25.04 -35.79 16.81
N ALA A 95 -23.73 -35.90 16.53
CA ALA A 95 -22.71 -35.96 17.58
C ALA A 95 -22.74 -34.69 18.46
N GLU A 96 -22.96 -33.51 17.88
CA GLU A 96 -23.07 -32.26 18.63
C GLU A 96 -24.33 -32.18 19.51
N ALA A 97 -25.47 -32.73 19.03
CA ALA A 97 -26.75 -32.70 19.73
C ALA A 97 -26.82 -33.69 20.91
N ARG A 98 -26.00 -34.74 20.89
CA ARG A 98 -26.04 -35.81 21.90
C ARG A 98 -25.33 -35.44 23.20
N VAL A 99 -25.85 -36.01 24.29
CA VAL A 99 -25.38 -35.75 25.67
C VAL A 99 -24.43 -36.84 26.20
N SER A 100 -24.51 -38.06 25.66
CA SER A 100 -23.66 -39.18 26.10
C SER A 100 -23.31 -40.14 24.96
N PHE A 101 -22.16 -40.80 25.14
CA PHE A 101 -21.56 -41.75 24.21
C PHE A 101 -21.06 -42.97 25.00
N ASP A 102 -21.02 -44.13 24.36
CA ASP A 102 -20.30 -45.31 24.85
C ASP A 102 -18.85 -45.30 24.35
N ASP A 103 -18.01 -46.15 24.92
CA ASP A 103 -16.57 -46.22 24.63
C ASP A 103 -16.32 -46.49 23.14
N ASP A 104 -17.10 -47.38 22.53
CA ASP A 104 -17.02 -47.69 21.10
C ASP A 104 -17.31 -46.44 20.24
N SER A 105 -18.34 -45.66 20.55
CA SER A 105 -18.63 -44.43 19.81
C SER A 105 -17.51 -43.40 19.94
N ILE A 106 -16.91 -43.28 21.13
CA ILE A 106 -15.79 -42.36 21.37
C ILE A 106 -14.57 -42.79 20.54
N GLU A 107 -14.23 -44.08 20.53
CA GLU A 107 -13.12 -44.61 19.75
C GLU A 107 -13.31 -44.38 18.24
N HIS A 108 -14.50 -44.66 17.69
CA HIS A 108 -14.77 -44.40 16.28
C HIS A 108 -14.76 -42.91 15.94
N MET A 109 -15.29 -42.04 16.81
CA MET A 109 -15.21 -40.58 16.61
C MET A 109 -13.78 -40.08 16.59
N LEU A 110 -12.92 -40.60 17.47
CA LEU A 110 -11.49 -40.28 17.51
C LEU A 110 -10.81 -40.67 16.19
N GLN A 111 -11.04 -41.89 15.71
CA GLN A 111 -10.47 -42.38 14.46
C GLN A 111 -10.97 -41.57 13.25
N LEU A 112 -12.27 -41.26 13.18
CA LEU A 112 -12.85 -40.43 12.12
C LEU A 112 -12.25 -39.02 12.15
N ALA A 113 -12.13 -38.41 13.33
CA ALA A 113 -11.51 -37.09 13.46
C ALA A 113 -10.06 -37.11 13.00
N MET A 114 -9.30 -38.18 13.31
CA MET A 114 -7.94 -38.36 12.81
C MET A 114 -7.89 -38.46 11.29
N GLU A 115 -8.72 -39.32 10.69
CA GLU A 115 -8.70 -39.56 9.25
C GLU A 115 -9.17 -38.34 8.45
N TRP A 116 -10.29 -37.75 8.87
CA TRP A 116 -10.84 -36.56 8.23
C TRP A 116 -9.92 -35.34 8.38
N SER A 117 -9.06 -35.29 9.40
CA SER A 117 -8.04 -34.24 9.54
C SER A 117 -6.92 -34.30 8.50
N LYS A 118 -6.85 -35.34 7.65
CA LYS A 118 -5.85 -35.46 6.58
C LYS A 118 -6.26 -34.75 5.28
N SER A 119 -7.54 -34.38 5.14
CA SER A 119 -8.08 -33.72 3.94
C SER A 119 -8.73 -32.38 4.29
N SER A 120 -8.47 -31.36 3.49
CA SER A 120 -9.09 -30.04 3.63
C SER A 120 -10.61 -30.08 3.48
N GLU A 121 -11.14 -30.97 2.62
CA GLU A 121 -12.58 -31.11 2.36
C GLU A 121 -13.36 -31.68 3.55
N ARG A 122 -12.68 -32.45 4.42
CA ARG A 122 -13.28 -33.12 5.59
C ARG A 122 -12.87 -32.49 6.92
N ALA A 123 -11.93 -31.55 6.89
CA ALA A 123 -11.37 -30.90 8.07
C ALA A 123 -12.42 -30.20 8.95
N ALA A 124 -13.47 -29.64 8.36
CA ALA A 124 -14.58 -29.04 9.11
C ALA A 124 -15.30 -30.09 9.98
N SER A 125 -15.61 -31.26 9.40
CA SER A 125 -16.23 -32.38 10.12
C SER A 125 -15.30 -32.92 11.22
N ALA A 126 -14.00 -33.05 10.93
CA ALA A 126 -13.01 -33.44 11.93
C ALA A 126 -12.97 -32.47 13.13
N SER A 127 -13.06 -31.17 12.84
CA SER A 127 -13.06 -30.10 13.84
C SER A 127 -14.30 -30.14 14.74
N GLN A 128 -15.46 -30.47 14.18
CA GLN A 128 -16.69 -30.67 14.96
C GLN A 128 -16.55 -31.87 15.90
N LEU A 129 -16.04 -33.01 15.41
CA LEU A 129 -15.78 -34.17 16.25
C LEU A 129 -14.78 -33.88 17.37
N TYR A 130 -13.72 -33.11 17.09
CA TYR A 130 -12.78 -32.65 18.12
C TYR A 130 -13.47 -31.83 19.23
N ALA A 131 -14.42 -30.97 18.87
CA ALA A 131 -15.20 -30.21 19.83
C ALA A 131 -16.15 -31.09 20.66
N VAL A 132 -16.79 -32.09 20.02
CA VAL A 132 -17.66 -33.07 20.69
C VAL A 132 -16.86 -33.91 21.69
N LEU A 133 -15.69 -34.42 21.30
CA LEU A 133 -14.79 -35.16 22.19
C LEU A 133 -14.43 -34.34 23.43
N GLY A 134 -14.32 -33.01 23.32
CA GLY A 134 -14.04 -32.17 24.48
C GLY A 134 -15.11 -32.18 25.57
N LYS A 135 -16.36 -32.53 25.23
CA LYS A 135 -17.47 -32.69 26.17
C LYS A 135 -17.63 -34.15 26.61
N ALA A 136 -17.40 -35.08 25.70
CA ALA A 136 -17.62 -36.50 25.90
C ALA A 136 -16.46 -37.18 26.66
N ASP A 137 -15.24 -36.94 26.20
CA ASP A 137 -14.01 -37.54 26.73
C ASP A 137 -12.82 -36.56 26.56
N PRO A 138 -12.54 -35.74 27.59
CA PRO A 138 -11.44 -34.79 27.55
C PRO A 138 -10.05 -35.42 27.38
N GLU A 139 -9.85 -36.67 27.82
CA GLU A 139 -8.58 -37.38 27.68
C GLU A 139 -8.33 -37.73 26.21
N GLN A 140 -9.33 -38.30 25.53
CA GLN A 140 -9.23 -38.62 24.11
C GLN A 140 -9.11 -37.37 23.24
N ARG A 141 -9.81 -36.27 23.57
CA ARG A 141 -9.59 -34.99 22.89
C ARG A 141 -8.14 -34.52 23.03
N THR A 142 -7.54 -34.69 24.21
CA THR A 142 -6.17 -34.27 24.48
C THR A 142 -5.18 -35.10 23.67
N ALA A 143 -5.34 -36.42 23.64
CA ALA A 143 -4.54 -37.32 22.81
C ALA A 143 -4.64 -36.95 21.32
N LEU A 144 -5.86 -36.72 20.81
CA LEU A 144 -6.06 -36.24 19.43
C LEU A 144 -5.35 -34.90 19.18
N GLY A 145 -5.43 -33.97 20.14
CA GLY A 145 -4.76 -32.68 20.06
C GLY A 145 -3.25 -32.80 19.99
N GLN A 146 -2.65 -33.76 20.70
CA GLN A 146 -1.22 -34.04 20.65
C GLN A 146 -0.76 -34.66 19.33
N GLU A 147 -1.61 -35.43 18.66
CA GLU A 147 -1.31 -35.94 17.32
C GLU A 147 -1.49 -34.86 16.25
N TRP A 148 -2.52 -34.02 16.38
CA TRP A 148 -2.72 -32.87 15.51
C TRP A 148 -1.60 -31.85 15.66
N SER A 149 -1.10 -31.57 16.87
CA SER A 149 0.01 -30.63 17.08
C SER A 149 1.27 -31.06 16.33
N LYS A 150 1.60 -32.36 16.30
CA LYS A 150 2.75 -32.88 15.52
C LYS A 150 2.64 -32.58 14.02
N ARG A 151 1.42 -32.42 13.52
CA ARG A 151 1.11 -32.14 12.11
C ARG A 151 0.86 -30.67 11.81
N LEU A 152 0.93 -29.79 12.82
CA LEU A 152 0.59 -28.37 12.74
C LEU A 152 1.34 -27.65 11.60
N PHE A 153 2.63 -27.97 11.43
CA PHE A 153 3.53 -27.34 10.46
C PHE A 153 3.79 -28.23 9.23
N THR A 154 3.04 -29.31 9.04
CA THR A 154 3.22 -30.24 7.91
C THR A 154 2.01 -30.26 6.99
N ASP A 155 0.87 -30.73 7.48
CA ASP A 155 -0.27 -31.10 6.66
C ASP A 155 -1.62 -30.96 7.37
N LEU A 156 -1.66 -30.45 8.61
CA LEU A 156 -2.92 -30.25 9.33
C LEU A 156 -3.71 -29.09 8.71
N PRO A 157 -4.93 -29.29 8.16
CA PRO A 157 -5.69 -28.22 7.53
C PRO A 157 -6.10 -27.11 8.50
N ALA A 158 -6.21 -25.88 8.00
CA ALA A 158 -6.53 -24.68 8.80
C ALA A 158 -7.78 -24.82 9.67
N ALA A 159 -8.83 -25.50 9.17
CA ALA A 159 -10.06 -25.75 9.92
C ALA A 159 -9.81 -26.55 11.21
N CYS A 160 -8.86 -27.50 11.20
CA CYS A 160 -8.45 -28.28 12.39
C CYS A 160 -7.45 -27.54 13.28
N GLN A 161 -6.60 -26.68 12.71
CA GLN A 161 -5.65 -25.88 13.48
C GLN A 161 -6.35 -24.91 14.45
N GLN A 162 -7.43 -24.27 14.00
CA GLN A 162 -8.20 -23.30 14.81
C GLN A 162 -8.74 -23.87 16.14
N PRO A 163 -9.53 -24.96 16.17
CA PRO A 163 -10.04 -25.53 17.42
C PRO A 163 -8.91 -26.09 18.31
N LEU A 164 -7.83 -26.62 17.71
CA LEU A 164 -6.64 -27.06 18.44
C LEU A 164 -6.01 -25.90 19.21
N LEU A 165 -5.73 -24.79 18.52
CA LEU A 165 -5.10 -23.60 19.12
C LEU A 165 -6.03 -22.91 20.13
N ARG A 166 -7.35 -22.86 19.88
CA ARG A 166 -8.34 -22.37 20.86
C ARG A 166 -8.35 -23.22 22.13
N THR A 167 -8.23 -24.54 21.99
CA THR A 167 -8.16 -25.46 23.13
C THR A 167 -6.88 -25.22 23.93
N ALA A 168 -5.74 -25.06 23.25
CA ALA A 168 -4.47 -24.71 23.89
C ALA A 168 -4.52 -23.32 24.57
N ASN A 169 -5.25 -22.35 24.02
CA ASN A 169 -5.39 -21.03 24.64
C ASN A 169 -6.29 -21.04 25.88
N SER A 170 -7.14 -22.06 26.04
CA SER A 170 -8.08 -22.13 27.17
C SER A 170 -7.38 -22.21 28.53
N LYS A 171 -8.03 -21.74 29.59
CA LYS A 171 -7.48 -21.77 30.96
C LYS A 171 -7.21 -23.19 31.46
N ASN A 172 -8.01 -24.16 31.00
CA ASN A 172 -7.97 -25.56 31.43
C ASN A 172 -7.25 -26.45 30.40
N ALA A 173 -6.41 -25.87 29.54
CA ALA A 173 -5.63 -26.63 28.58
C ALA A 173 -4.63 -27.54 29.32
N PRO A 174 -4.51 -28.82 28.93
CA PRO A 174 -3.52 -29.74 29.51
C PRO A 174 -2.09 -29.32 29.16
N ASP A 175 -1.16 -29.44 30.12
CA ASP A 175 0.26 -29.09 29.95
C ASP A 175 0.93 -29.94 28.86
N GLU A 176 0.48 -31.17 28.66
CA GLU A 176 1.00 -32.07 27.65
C GLU A 176 0.66 -31.60 26.23
N LEU A 177 -0.46 -30.90 26.06
CA LEU A 177 -0.83 -30.27 24.78
C LEU A 177 0.06 -29.06 24.51
N HIS A 178 0.31 -28.21 25.52
CA HIS A 178 1.24 -27.07 25.40
C HIS A 178 2.66 -27.54 25.06
N THR A 179 3.13 -28.58 25.75
CA THR A 179 4.45 -29.17 25.50
C THR A 179 4.57 -29.70 24.07
N SER A 180 3.57 -30.44 23.61
CA SER A 180 3.55 -30.97 22.25
C SER A 180 3.54 -29.86 21.20
N LEU A 181 2.65 -28.86 21.33
CA LEU A 181 2.60 -27.71 20.42
C LEU A 181 3.90 -26.91 20.40
N ALA A 182 4.42 -26.52 21.57
CA ALA A 182 5.65 -25.73 21.64
C ALA A 182 6.84 -26.48 21.00
N SER A 183 6.95 -27.79 21.23
CA SER A 183 8.04 -28.60 20.67
C SER A 183 8.08 -28.60 19.14
N THR A 184 6.93 -28.44 18.48
CA THR A 184 6.87 -28.42 17.01
C THR A 184 7.52 -27.20 16.38
N ILE A 185 7.63 -26.08 17.13
CA ILE A 185 8.33 -24.86 16.71
C ILE A 185 9.80 -25.16 16.42
N ALA A 186 10.40 -26.16 17.10
CA ALA A 186 11.77 -26.58 16.84
C ALA A 186 12.02 -27.02 15.38
N SER A 187 11.00 -27.57 14.71
CA SER A 187 11.11 -27.99 13.31
C SER A 187 11.25 -26.82 12.31
N LEU A 188 10.94 -25.59 12.73
CA LEU A 188 11.01 -24.40 11.90
C LEU A 188 12.40 -23.74 11.92
N ARG A 189 13.33 -24.27 12.72
CA ARG A 189 14.69 -23.71 12.89
C ARG A 189 15.59 -24.04 11.70
N GLY A 190 16.68 -23.29 11.58
CA GLY A 190 17.68 -23.45 10.52
C GLY A 190 17.40 -22.62 9.26
N ALA A 191 18.26 -22.80 8.27
CA ALA A 191 18.37 -21.98 7.05
C ALA A 191 17.44 -22.44 5.90
N LYS A 192 16.39 -23.20 6.20
CA LYS A 192 15.41 -23.61 5.18
C LYS A 192 14.27 -22.59 5.12
N PRO A 193 13.89 -22.10 3.93
CA PRO A 193 12.70 -21.25 3.78
C PRO A 193 11.44 -21.98 4.26
N LEU A 194 10.53 -21.22 4.86
CA LEU A 194 9.21 -21.71 5.22
C LEU A 194 8.33 -21.72 3.96
N ASP A 195 7.51 -22.76 3.80
CA ASP A 195 6.45 -22.78 2.79
C ASP A 195 5.21 -22.05 3.32
N ASN A 196 4.27 -21.70 2.43
CA ASN A 196 3.05 -20.96 2.79
C ASN A 196 2.27 -21.63 3.92
N HIS A 197 2.22 -22.97 3.95
CA HIS A 197 1.55 -23.70 5.02
C HIS A 197 2.18 -23.42 6.39
N LYS A 198 3.51 -23.48 6.50
CA LYS A 198 4.24 -23.16 7.74
C LYS A 198 4.11 -21.70 8.14
N ILE A 199 4.15 -20.78 7.18
CA ILE A 199 3.98 -19.34 7.42
C ILE A 199 2.60 -19.09 8.03
N GLU A 200 1.54 -19.56 7.37
CA GLU A 200 0.17 -19.42 7.87
C GLU A 200 -0.05 -20.11 9.21
N ALA A 201 0.50 -21.32 9.40
CA ALA A 201 0.35 -22.06 10.64
C ALA A 201 1.04 -21.37 11.83
N LEU A 202 2.25 -20.83 11.63
CA LEU A 202 2.96 -20.10 12.67
C LEU A 202 2.27 -18.77 12.98
N SER A 203 1.90 -18.01 11.95
CA SER A 203 1.11 -16.78 12.11
C SER A 203 -0.21 -17.04 12.85
N ARG A 204 -0.91 -18.13 12.53
CA ARG A 204 -2.14 -18.54 13.22
C ARG A 204 -1.90 -18.93 14.68
N LEU A 205 -0.81 -19.63 14.99
CA LEU A 205 -0.42 -19.95 16.36
C LEU A 205 -0.17 -18.67 17.17
N LEU A 206 0.63 -17.74 16.64
CA LEU A 206 1.02 -16.51 17.33
C LEU A 206 -0.14 -15.51 17.46
N SER A 207 -1.05 -15.48 16.48
CA SER A 207 -2.24 -14.63 16.53
C SER A 207 -3.31 -15.16 17.50
N THR A 208 -3.48 -16.49 17.58
CA THR A 208 -4.53 -17.13 18.39
C THR A 208 -4.16 -17.26 19.87
N LEU A 209 -2.89 -17.54 20.20
CA LEU A 209 -2.45 -17.65 21.59
C LEU A 209 -2.31 -16.28 22.25
N GLU A 210 -2.74 -16.18 23.51
CA GLU A 210 -2.55 -14.97 24.32
C GLU A 210 -1.07 -14.73 24.62
N LYS A 211 -0.68 -13.45 24.71
CA LYS A 211 0.71 -13.03 25.04
C LYS A 211 1.21 -13.66 26.35
N SER A 212 0.33 -13.82 27.35
CA SER A 212 0.62 -14.48 28.62
C SER A 212 1.04 -15.95 28.43
N ARG A 213 0.41 -16.67 27.50
CA ARG A 213 0.73 -18.06 27.15
C ARG A 213 2.05 -18.16 26.40
N LEU A 214 2.24 -17.30 25.39
CA LEU A 214 3.47 -17.25 24.60
C LEU A 214 4.70 -16.88 25.45
N SER A 215 4.50 -16.08 26.50
CA SER A 215 5.54 -15.68 27.45
C SER A 215 5.81 -16.70 28.55
N SER A 216 5.06 -17.80 28.59
CA SER A 216 5.22 -18.88 29.58
C SER A 216 5.90 -20.11 29.00
N SER A 217 6.52 -20.92 29.85
CA SER A 217 7.05 -22.24 29.45
C SER A 217 5.88 -23.15 29.01
N PRO A 218 6.04 -23.96 27.95
CA PRO A 218 7.26 -24.18 27.14
C PRO A 218 7.39 -23.26 25.91
N PHE A 219 6.39 -22.45 25.59
CA PHE A 219 6.40 -21.60 24.39
C PHE A 219 7.52 -20.56 24.40
N ALA A 220 7.75 -19.89 25.53
CA ALA A 220 8.78 -18.86 25.65
C ALA A 220 10.19 -19.40 25.33
N GLU A 221 10.49 -20.64 25.75
CA GLU A 221 11.77 -21.29 25.46
C GLU A 221 11.91 -21.62 23.97
N GLN A 222 10.88 -22.23 23.39
CA GLN A 222 10.92 -22.69 21.99
C GLN A 222 10.93 -21.52 21.01
N LEU A 223 10.17 -20.45 21.28
CA LEU A 223 10.19 -19.21 20.52
C LEU A 223 11.50 -18.45 20.72
N GLY A 224 12.03 -18.39 21.94
CA GLY A 224 13.32 -17.77 22.22
C GLY A 224 14.45 -18.44 21.42
N GLN A 225 14.49 -19.78 21.40
CA GLN A 225 15.45 -20.54 20.59
C GLN A 225 15.24 -20.34 19.08
N PHE A 226 14.00 -20.26 18.60
CA PHE A 226 13.71 -19.96 17.20
C PHE A 226 14.20 -18.57 16.78
N LEU A 227 14.00 -17.56 17.63
CA LEU A 227 14.49 -16.20 17.42
C LEU A 227 16.02 -16.15 17.48
N ASP A 228 16.65 -16.81 18.44
CA ASP A 228 18.12 -16.88 18.56
C ASP A 228 18.76 -17.50 17.32
N ASP A 229 18.19 -18.57 16.79
CA ASP A 229 18.69 -19.18 15.57
C ASP A 229 18.45 -18.29 14.34
N THR A 230 17.33 -17.56 14.29
CA THR A 230 17.07 -16.59 13.22
C THR A 230 18.05 -15.42 13.26
N ILE A 231 18.36 -14.89 14.45
CA ILE A 231 19.37 -13.84 14.66
C ILE A 231 20.76 -14.33 14.22
N LYS A 232 21.17 -15.54 14.63
CA LYS A 232 22.46 -16.12 14.18
C LYS A 232 22.52 -16.22 12.66
N LEU A 233 21.42 -16.60 12.03
CA LEU A 233 21.31 -16.75 10.59
C LEU A 233 21.39 -15.41 9.85
N VAL A 234 20.86 -14.33 10.43
CA VAL A 234 21.05 -12.95 9.92
C VAL A 234 22.54 -12.60 9.84
N THR A 235 23.30 -12.90 10.89
CA THR A 235 24.73 -12.54 10.97
C THR A 235 25.66 -13.49 10.21
N GLN A 236 25.36 -14.80 10.18
CA GLN A 236 26.32 -15.82 9.71
C GLN A 236 26.08 -16.31 8.28
N ASN A 237 24.83 -16.35 7.81
CA ASN A 237 24.50 -16.95 6.51
C ASN A 237 23.22 -16.37 5.88
N PRO A 238 23.07 -15.05 5.74
CA PRO A 238 21.82 -14.44 5.30
C PRO A 238 21.31 -15.03 3.97
N GLY A 239 20.01 -15.31 3.90
CA GLY A 239 19.36 -15.89 2.71
C GLY A 239 17.84 -15.71 2.73
N ASP A 240 17.17 -16.15 1.65
CA ASP A 240 15.73 -15.92 1.39
C ASP A 240 14.79 -16.49 2.47
N TYR A 241 15.27 -17.46 3.25
CA TYR A 241 14.50 -17.98 4.38
C TYR A 241 14.18 -16.90 5.42
N LEU A 242 14.97 -15.81 5.49
CA LEU A 242 14.71 -14.69 6.39
C LEU A 242 13.38 -14.02 6.05
N THR A 243 13.10 -13.77 4.77
CA THR A 243 11.82 -13.21 4.31
C THR A 243 10.65 -14.07 4.78
N SER A 244 10.67 -15.37 4.49
CA SER A 244 9.60 -16.30 4.90
C SER A 244 9.42 -16.42 6.43
N LYS A 245 10.50 -16.28 7.20
CA LYS A 245 10.44 -16.29 8.67
C LYS A 245 9.89 -14.97 9.20
N THR A 246 10.31 -13.84 8.66
CA THR A 246 9.77 -12.52 8.99
C THR A 246 8.28 -12.46 8.66
N GLU A 247 7.86 -13.01 7.52
CA GLU A 247 6.46 -13.07 7.11
C GLU A 247 5.60 -13.82 8.13
N ALA A 248 6.09 -14.96 8.61
CA ALA A 248 5.40 -15.73 9.63
C ALA A 248 5.31 -15.03 11.01
N LEU A 249 6.25 -14.10 11.29
CA LEU A 249 6.30 -13.32 12.53
C LEU A 249 5.61 -11.95 12.40
N SER A 250 5.37 -11.48 11.19
CA SER A 250 4.77 -10.18 10.88
C SER A 250 3.46 -10.01 11.65
N GLY A 251 3.25 -8.81 12.20
CA GLY A 251 2.06 -8.49 13.01
C GLY A 251 1.98 -9.15 14.38
N THR A 252 2.96 -9.97 14.78
CA THR A 252 2.95 -10.66 16.10
C THR A 252 4.25 -10.50 16.90
N LEU A 253 5.22 -9.72 16.40
CA LEU A 253 6.50 -9.48 17.07
C LEU A 253 6.36 -8.97 18.51
N GLU A 254 5.37 -8.12 18.80
CA GLU A 254 5.08 -7.57 20.13
C GLU A 254 4.59 -8.62 21.16
N LYS A 255 4.13 -9.79 20.68
CA LYS A 255 3.70 -10.92 21.52
C LYS A 255 4.85 -11.88 21.86
N LEU A 256 5.97 -11.77 21.17
CA LEU A 256 7.15 -12.60 21.37
C LEU A 256 7.96 -12.11 22.60
N PRO A 257 8.94 -12.90 23.08
CA PRO A 257 9.84 -12.44 24.13
C PRO A 257 10.52 -11.11 23.74
N PRO A 258 10.28 -10.00 24.47
CA PRO A 258 10.53 -8.64 23.97
C PRO A 258 12.00 -8.38 23.67
N GLU A 259 12.91 -8.82 24.55
CA GLU A 259 14.36 -8.69 24.35
C GLU A 259 14.85 -9.40 23.08
N LYS A 260 14.27 -10.57 22.76
CA LYS A 260 14.65 -11.35 21.58
C LYS A 260 14.05 -10.77 20.31
N ALA A 261 12.80 -10.29 20.36
CA ALA A 261 12.15 -9.61 19.25
C ALA A 261 12.88 -8.30 18.89
N LYS A 262 13.24 -7.50 19.90
CA LYS A 262 14.11 -6.31 19.74
C LYS A 262 15.44 -6.66 19.09
N LEU A 263 16.11 -7.69 19.58
CA LEU A 263 17.41 -8.12 19.04
C LEU A 263 17.30 -8.61 17.58
N LEU A 264 16.21 -9.31 17.23
CA LEU A 264 15.93 -9.71 15.85
C LEU A 264 15.75 -8.49 14.94
N LEU A 265 14.90 -7.54 15.31
CA LEU A 265 14.69 -6.32 14.51
C LEU A 265 15.99 -5.57 14.31
N ASN A 266 16.73 -5.29 15.39
CA ASN A 266 18.01 -4.58 15.31
C ASN A 266 19.06 -5.34 14.48
N SER A 267 18.98 -6.68 14.42
CA SER A 267 19.90 -7.48 13.60
C SER A 267 19.69 -7.26 12.10
N PHE A 268 18.49 -6.87 11.65
CA PHE A 268 18.24 -6.62 10.22
C PHE A 268 19.10 -5.49 9.65
N ALA A 269 19.50 -4.50 10.47
CA ALA A 269 20.45 -3.47 10.05
C ALA A 269 21.82 -4.04 9.60
N GLN A 270 22.18 -5.26 10.01
CA GLN A 270 23.40 -5.95 9.58
C GLN A 270 23.31 -6.50 8.15
N LEU A 271 22.10 -6.61 7.59
CA LEU A 271 21.86 -7.10 6.24
C LEU A 271 22.16 -6.05 5.15
N GLN A 272 22.74 -4.90 5.48
CA GLN A 272 23.13 -3.87 4.50
C GLN A 272 24.10 -4.35 3.41
N ALA A 273 24.82 -5.45 3.65
CA ALA A 273 25.67 -6.12 2.66
C ALA A 273 24.88 -7.05 1.72
N GLN A 274 23.60 -7.30 2.00
CA GLN A 274 22.66 -8.10 1.21
C GLN A 274 21.39 -7.28 0.90
N PRO A 275 21.49 -6.28 0.01
CA PRO A 275 20.42 -5.29 -0.20
C PRO A 275 19.06 -5.89 -0.52
N LYS A 276 19.00 -6.88 -1.43
CA LYS A 276 17.73 -7.52 -1.85
C LYS A 276 17.01 -8.22 -0.70
N ILE A 277 17.75 -9.00 0.12
CA ILE A 277 17.18 -9.69 1.27
C ILE A 277 16.62 -8.70 2.28
N LEU A 278 17.37 -7.62 2.57
CA LEU A 278 16.93 -6.60 3.50
C LEU A 278 15.68 -5.87 2.98
N ALA A 279 15.63 -5.53 1.69
CA ALA A 279 14.45 -4.93 1.08
C ALA A 279 13.23 -5.85 1.15
N SER A 280 13.36 -7.14 0.84
CA SER A 280 12.25 -8.10 0.99
C SER A 280 11.79 -8.26 2.44
N VAL A 281 12.70 -8.20 3.42
CA VAL A 281 12.34 -8.23 4.84
C VAL A 281 11.56 -6.97 5.23
N TYR A 282 11.92 -5.81 4.69
CA TYR A 282 11.23 -4.54 4.95
C TYR A 282 9.84 -4.55 4.32
N ASP A 283 9.73 -4.97 3.06
CA ASP A 283 8.45 -5.08 2.34
C ASP A 283 7.41 -5.92 3.10
N VAL A 284 7.83 -7.04 3.67
CA VAL A 284 6.98 -7.88 4.54
C VAL A 284 6.52 -7.16 5.82
N LEU A 285 7.31 -6.21 6.32
CA LEU A 285 7.02 -5.46 7.54
C LEU A 285 6.23 -4.17 7.30
N THR A 286 5.97 -3.78 6.04
CA THR A 286 5.36 -2.49 5.69
C THR A 286 4.18 -2.13 6.59
N GLU A 287 3.16 -2.97 6.71
CA GLU A 287 1.98 -2.64 7.55
C GLU A 287 2.11 -3.08 9.03
N THR A 288 3.20 -3.76 9.38
CA THR A 288 3.31 -4.53 10.63
C THR A 288 4.52 -4.19 11.50
N TRP A 289 5.22 -3.09 11.19
CA TRP A 289 6.23 -2.54 12.08
C TRP A 289 5.68 -2.37 13.51
N PRO A 290 6.38 -2.84 14.55
CA PRO A 290 5.91 -2.69 15.93
C PRO A 290 5.73 -1.22 16.30
N LEU A 291 4.75 -0.94 17.15
CA LEU A 291 4.57 0.39 17.72
C LEU A 291 5.70 0.71 18.71
N PRO A 292 5.85 1.98 19.14
CA PRO A 292 6.79 2.36 20.18
C PRO A 292 6.40 1.75 21.54
N ALA A 293 7.38 1.62 22.44
CA ALA A 293 7.20 0.88 23.70
C ALA A 293 6.18 1.50 24.67
N ASP A 294 5.90 2.80 24.56
CA ASP A 294 4.87 3.51 25.34
C ASP A 294 3.44 3.21 24.87
N GLU A 295 3.27 2.54 23.72
CA GLU A 295 1.97 2.11 23.16
C GLU A 295 1.85 0.57 23.10
N ASP A 296 2.35 -0.12 24.13
CA ASP A 296 2.39 -1.58 24.23
C ASP A 296 3.25 -2.28 23.15
N GLY A 297 4.06 -1.52 22.42
CA GLY A 297 4.93 -1.99 21.34
C GLY A 297 6.33 -2.46 21.78
N LEU A 298 7.34 -2.21 20.94
CA LEU A 298 8.74 -2.63 21.17
C LEU A 298 9.70 -1.43 21.14
N ASP A 299 10.64 -1.39 22.08
CA ASP A 299 11.74 -0.41 22.10
C ASP A 299 12.90 -0.93 21.25
N TYR A 300 12.83 -0.76 19.93
CA TYR A 300 13.87 -1.16 18.98
C TYR A 300 14.56 0.05 18.35
N ALA A 301 15.73 -0.16 17.72
CA ALA A 301 16.53 0.90 17.13
C ALA A 301 15.95 1.36 15.77
N ALA A 302 14.72 1.89 15.78
CA ALA A 302 13.96 2.24 14.59
C ALA A 302 14.70 3.24 13.67
N GLN A 303 15.38 4.24 14.25
CA GLN A 303 16.18 5.19 13.47
C GLN A 303 17.39 4.52 12.79
N GLU A 304 18.05 3.55 13.42
CA GLU A 304 19.16 2.82 12.82
C GLU A 304 18.69 1.95 11.66
N LEU A 305 17.50 1.33 11.79
CA LEU A 305 16.85 0.58 10.73
C LEU A 305 16.45 1.48 9.55
N PHE A 306 15.82 2.63 9.84
CA PHE A 306 15.48 3.62 8.83
C PHE A 306 16.71 4.05 8.02
N ASN A 307 17.79 4.44 8.71
CA ASN A 307 19.06 4.81 8.06
C ASN A 307 19.67 3.65 7.26
N ALA A 308 19.57 2.41 7.75
CA ALA A 308 20.04 1.22 7.02
C ALA A 308 19.23 0.99 5.74
N GLY A 309 17.90 1.16 5.78
CA GLY A 309 17.04 1.03 4.61
C GLY A 309 17.29 2.12 3.57
N ILE A 310 17.46 3.38 3.98
CA ILE A 310 17.85 4.47 3.06
C ILE A 310 19.19 4.15 2.38
N ASN A 311 20.18 3.66 3.12
CA ASN A 311 21.47 3.23 2.54
C ASN A 311 21.34 2.06 1.56
N VAL A 312 20.36 1.18 1.77
CA VAL A 312 20.08 0.02 0.93
C VAL A 312 19.36 0.41 -0.35
N PHE A 313 18.40 1.33 -0.27
CA PHE A 313 17.70 1.88 -1.43
C PHE A 313 18.71 2.42 -2.47
N HIS A 314 19.71 3.16 -2.03
CA HIS A 314 20.77 3.67 -2.91
C HIS A 314 21.61 2.57 -3.58
N LYS A 315 21.68 1.36 -3.01
CA LYS A 315 22.44 0.20 -3.53
C LYS A 315 21.63 -0.73 -4.42
N ILE A 316 20.30 -0.69 -4.37
CA ILE A 316 19.41 -1.55 -5.18
C ILE A 316 19.17 -0.90 -6.55
N GLU A 317 18.87 -1.72 -7.57
CA GLU A 317 18.43 -1.24 -8.88
C GLU A 317 17.00 -0.72 -8.80
N LYS A 318 16.73 0.48 -9.34
CA LYS A 318 15.45 1.18 -9.09
C LYS A 318 14.29 0.54 -9.86
N SER A 319 14.62 -0.26 -10.87
CA SER A 319 13.68 -1.11 -11.61
C SER A 319 13.25 -2.37 -10.86
N ASP A 320 13.94 -2.75 -9.78
CA ASP A 320 13.55 -3.90 -8.97
C ASP A 320 12.27 -3.56 -8.17
N SER A 321 11.30 -4.47 -8.13
CA SER A 321 10.05 -4.31 -7.36
C SER A 321 10.30 -4.02 -5.88
N GLU A 322 11.39 -4.56 -5.34
CA GLU A 322 11.82 -4.44 -3.97
C GLU A 322 12.23 -3.00 -3.60
N ALA A 323 12.60 -2.15 -4.57
CA ALA A 323 12.92 -0.75 -4.31
C ALA A 323 11.68 0.05 -3.89
N ALA A 324 10.54 -0.21 -4.52
CA ALA A 324 9.27 0.43 -4.21
C ALA A 324 8.75 -0.03 -2.84
N GLY A 325 8.65 -1.35 -2.62
CA GLY A 325 8.21 -1.91 -1.33
C GLY A 325 9.12 -1.52 -0.15
N LEU A 326 10.43 -1.33 -0.40
CA LEU A 326 11.33 -0.79 0.61
C LEU A 326 10.96 0.64 1.02
N LEU A 327 10.64 1.53 0.07
CA LEU A 327 10.27 2.91 0.42
C LEU A 327 8.90 2.97 1.12
N GLU A 328 7.91 2.20 0.68
CA GLU A 328 6.62 2.07 1.38
C GLU A 328 6.83 1.58 2.82
N SER A 329 7.70 0.59 3.01
CA SER A 329 8.05 0.09 4.33
C SER A 329 8.75 1.12 5.21
N LEU A 330 9.67 1.90 4.63
CA LEU A 330 10.37 2.97 5.34
C LEU A 330 9.43 4.11 5.74
N ASP A 331 8.48 4.46 4.88
CA ASP A 331 7.42 5.41 5.18
C ASP A 331 6.54 4.92 6.34
N SER A 332 6.12 3.66 6.30
CA SER A 332 5.37 3.10 7.40
C SER A 332 6.21 2.97 8.68
N LEU A 333 7.51 2.66 8.60
CA LEU A 333 8.39 2.65 9.75
C LEU A 333 8.49 4.04 10.37
N HIS A 334 8.67 5.07 9.54
CA HIS A 334 8.75 6.47 9.98
C HIS A 334 7.50 6.87 10.78
N HIS A 335 6.32 6.60 10.23
CA HIS A 335 5.04 6.91 10.88
C HIS A 335 4.78 6.05 12.13
N ARG A 336 4.94 4.72 12.04
CA ARG A 336 4.60 3.80 13.13
C ARG A 336 5.57 3.91 14.29
N ALA A 337 6.87 4.11 14.03
CA ALA A 337 7.88 4.28 15.07
C ALA A 337 8.02 5.73 15.56
N ARG A 338 7.30 6.70 14.96
CA ARG A 338 7.34 8.13 15.31
C ARG A 338 8.75 8.70 15.28
N LEU A 339 9.43 8.58 14.14
CA LEU A 339 10.81 9.04 14.04
C LEU A 339 10.88 10.58 13.97
N GLU A 340 11.27 11.22 15.07
CA GLU A 340 11.30 12.69 15.22
C GLU A 340 12.50 13.40 14.53
N GLN A 341 13.43 12.67 13.89
CA GLN A 341 14.52 13.34 13.17
C GLN A 341 13.99 14.07 11.94
N SER A 342 14.20 15.39 11.91
CA SER A 342 13.65 16.28 10.89
C SER A 342 14.09 15.95 9.47
N ASP A 343 15.27 15.33 9.30
CA ASP A 343 15.83 15.00 7.97
C ASP A 343 15.34 13.66 7.40
N ASN A 344 14.45 12.94 8.11
CA ASN A 344 13.94 11.66 7.65
C ASN A 344 12.96 11.81 6.48
N GLU A 345 12.06 12.78 6.55
CA GLU A 345 11.08 13.06 5.51
C GLU A 345 11.81 13.50 4.22
N ASP A 346 12.80 14.39 4.34
CA ASP A 346 13.67 14.83 3.23
C ASP A 346 14.36 13.64 2.55
N LYS A 347 14.87 12.68 3.32
CA LYS A 347 15.50 11.47 2.77
C LYS A 347 14.51 10.59 2.00
N LEU A 348 13.28 10.44 2.50
CA LEU A 348 12.23 9.67 1.82
C LEU A 348 11.84 10.33 0.51
N VAL A 349 11.58 11.64 0.53
CA VAL A 349 11.23 12.42 -0.66
C VAL A 349 12.38 12.39 -1.66
N ALA A 350 13.63 12.57 -1.24
CA ALA A 350 14.79 12.45 -2.11
C ALA A 350 14.92 11.07 -2.79
N CYS A 351 14.55 9.99 -2.10
CA CYS A 351 14.50 8.65 -2.69
C CYS A 351 13.31 8.50 -3.66
N ALA A 352 12.16 9.10 -3.34
CA ALA A 352 10.99 9.12 -4.20
C ALA A 352 11.27 9.77 -5.56
N TYR A 353 12.03 10.88 -5.60
CA TYR A 353 12.51 11.50 -6.84
C TYR A 353 13.31 10.51 -7.72
N GLN A 354 14.20 9.72 -7.13
CA GLN A 354 14.99 8.71 -7.85
C GLN A 354 14.16 7.51 -8.33
N LEU A 355 13.05 7.21 -7.64
CA LEU A 355 12.17 6.08 -7.97
C LEU A 355 11.15 6.42 -9.07
N TRP A 356 10.85 7.71 -9.27
CA TRP A 356 9.76 8.18 -10.14
C TRP A 356 9.78 7.54 -11.53
N ALA A 357 10.97 7.38 -12.13
CA ALA A 357 11.13 6.82 -13.47
C ALA A 357 10.61 5.37 -13.60
N TYR A 358 10.52 4.64 -12.48
CA TYR A 358 10.25 3.21 -12.43
C TYR A 358 8.92 2.90 -11.73
N ASN A 359 8.59 3.65 -10.67
CA ASN A 359 7.32 3.50 -9.96
C ASN A 359 6.75 4.88 -9.55
N PRO A 360 6.03 5.57 -10.45
CA PRO A 360 5.41 6.87 -10.16
C PRO A 360 4.39 6.82 -9.02
N GLU A 361 3.68 5.71 -8.84
CA GLU A 361 2.62 5.57 -7.84
C GLU A 361 3.17 5.70 -6.41
N VAL A 362 4.26 4.99 -6.10
CA VAL A 362 4.91 5.06 -4.78
C VAL A 362 5.58 6.42 -4.57
N SER A 363 6.22 6.97 -5.60
CA SER A 363 6.82 8.30 -5.50
C SER A 363 5.78 9.38 -5.21
N GLU A 364 4.64 9.37 -5.90
CA GLU A 364 3.53 10.30 -5.66
C GLU A 364 2.94 10.14 -4.26
N MET A 365 2.78 8.90 -3.78
CA MET A 365 2.34 8.64 -2.41
C MET A 365 3.27 9.31 -1.39
N LEU A 366 4.59 9.17 -1.56
CA LEU A 366 5.58 9.76 -0.64
C LEU A 366 5.58 11.29 -0.69
N PHE A 367 5.47 11.88 -1.89
CA PHE A 367 5.32 13.33 -2.06
C PHE A 367 4.10 13.88 -1.29
N ARG A 368 2.97 13.17 -1.36
CA ARG A 368 1.73 13.53 -0.67
C ARG A 368 1.79 13.34 0.84
N ASN A 369 2.44 12.28 1.30
CA ASN A 369 2.55 11.96 2.73
C ASN A 369 3.50 12.94 3.45
N HIS A 370 4.47 13.51 2.72
CA HIS A 370 5.51 14.39 3.26
C HIS A 370 5.52 15.77 2.59
N PRO A 371 4.49 16.61 2.80
CA PRO A 371 4.42 17.94 2.19
C PRO A 371 5.46 18.91 2.78
N ASP A 372 5.88 18.71 4.03
CA ASP A 372 6.79 19.60 4.75
C ASP A 372 8.29 19.32 4.47
N ALA A 373 8.61 18.26 3.73
CA ALA A 373 9.98 17.92 3.36
C ALA A 373 10.62 18.92 2.38
N ASP A 374 11.92 19.16 2.50
CA ASP A 374 12.63 20.11 1.65
C ASP A 374 12.81 19.56 0.23
N ARG A 375 12.38 20.34 -0.78
CA ARG A 375 12.60 20.05 -2.21
C ARG A 375 13.81 20.81 -2.73
N THR A 376 14.81 20.09 -3.24
CA THR A 376 15.99 20.74 -3.84
C THR A 376 15.75 21.12 -5.31
N PRO A 377 16.42 22.18 -5.82
CA PRO A 377 16.32 22.56 -7.24
C PRO A 377 16.68 21.43 -8.21
N GLU A 378 17.64 20.59 -7.83
CA GLU A 378 18.11 19.44 -8.62
C GLU A 378 17.03 18.37 -8.74
N GLN A 379 16.35 18.06 -7.64
CA GLN A 379 15.25 17.09 -7.61
C GLN A 379 14.09 17.52 -8.52
N LEU A 380 13.67 18.79 -8.42
CA LEU A 380 12.62 19.36 -9.27
C LEU A 380 13.00 19.31 -10.77
N THR A 381 14.27 19.61 -11.06
CA THR A 381 14.82 19.55 -12.43
C THR A 381 14.83 18.11 -12.96
N GLU A 382 15.23 17.13 -12.14
CA GLU A 382 15.30 15.71 -12.52
C GLU A 382 13.90 15.12 -12.75
N LEU A 383 12.91 15.51 -11.93
CA LEU A 383 11.53 15.04 -12.06
C LEU A 383 10.92 15.44 -13.41
N VAL A 384 11.03 16.71 -13.81
CA VAL A 384 10.46 17.17 -15.09
C VAL A 384 11.15 16.51 -16.30
N GLU A 385 12.45 16.27 -16.22
CA GLU A 385 13.21 15.56 -17.26
C GLU A 385 12.75 14.11 -17.39
N THR A 386 12.56 13.44 -16.25
CA THR A 386 12.12 12.04 -16.19
C THR A 386 10.69 11.88 -16.70
N ILE A 387 9.79 12.80 -16.35
CA ILE A 387 8.40 12.82 -16.84
C ILE A 387 8.34 12.86 -18.36
N ILE A 388 9.26 13.57 -19.02
CA ILE A 388 9.27 13.71 -20.48
C ILE A 388 9.89 12.48 -21.15
N ALA A 389 10.87 11.85 -20.52
CA ALA A 389 11.45 10.61 -21.04
C ALA A 389 10.46 9.44 -21.04
N ASN A 390 9.49 9.44 -20.11
CA ASN A 390 8.54 8.34 -19.87
C ASN A 390 7.11 8.60 -20.41
N ASP A 391 6.89 9.64 -21.21
CA ASP A 391 5.54 10.08 -21.57
C ASP A 391 4.83 9.13 -22.56
N ASP A 392 4.15 8.12 -22.04
CA ASP A 392 3.34 7.13 -22.77
C ASP A 392 1.89 7.61 -23.08
N ASN A 393 1.61 8.92 -23.07
CA ASN A 393 0.34 9.64 -23.34
C ASN A 393 -0.46 10.16 -22.11
N ASP A 394 -0.03 9.98 -20.85
CA ASP A 394 -0.75 10.55 -19.68
C ASP A 394 -0.19 11.92 -19.24
N THR A 395 -0.27 12.87 -20.18
CA THR A 395 0.16 14.26 -20.01
C THR A 395 -0.61 15.02 -18.92
N GLY A 396 -1.78 14.52 -18.50
CA GLY A 396 -2.61 15.14 -17.47
C GLY A 396 -2.12 14.84 -16.06
N HIS A 397 -1.84 13.57 -15.78
CA HIS A 397 -1.42 13.13 -14.45
C HIS A 397 -0.03 13.68 -14.07
N SER A 398 0.94 13.60 -14.96
CA SER A 398 2.29 14.14 -14.74
C SER A 398 2.33 15.65 -14.48
N ARG A 399 1.41 16.40 -15.10
CA ARG A 399 1.24 17.84 -14.84
C ARG A 399 0.73 18.12 -13.43
N ILE A 400 -0.23 17.34 -12.94
CA ILE A 400 -0.79 17.50 -11.59
C ILE A 400 0.32 17.32 -10.54
N VAL A 401 1.14 16.29 -10.69
CA VAL A 401 2.25 16.01 -9.78
C VAL A 401 3.29 17.13 -9.80
N LEU A 402 3.65 17.65 -10.97
CA LEU A 402 4.58 18.78 -11.06
C LEU A 402 4.04 20.04 -10.38
N VAL A 403 2.77 20.38 -10.58
CA VAL A 403 2.15 21.53 -9.91
C VAL A 403 2.15 21.34 -8.39
N GLN A 404 1.88 20.13 -7.92
CA GLN A 404 1.90 19.80 -6.50
C GLN A 404 3.30 19.91 -5.89
N GLU A 405 4.33 19.38 -6.55
CA GLU A 405 5.71 19.52 -6.06
C GLU A 405 6.21 20.96 -6.07
N ILE A 406 5.73 21.79 -7.01
CA ILE A 406 5.99 23.24 -7.00
C ILE A 406 5.32 23.92 -5.80
N GLU A 407 4.11 23.50 -5.44
CA GLU A 407 3.39 24.03 -4.26
C GLU A 407 4.09 23.69 -2.94
N PHE A 408 4.75 22.53 -2.86
CA PHE A 408 5.52 22.13 -1.68
C PHE A 408 6.95 22.68 -1.66
N ALA A 409 7.46 23.19 -2.78
CA ALA A 409 8.82 23.70 -2.85
C ALA A 409 8.93 25.16 -2.42
N ASP A 410 10.07 25.51 -1.81
CA ASP A 410 10.41 26.89 -1.54
C ASP A 410 10.52 27.72 -2.83
N VAL A 411 10.13 28.99 -2.74
CA VAL A 411 10.22 29.97 -3.84
C VAL A 411 11.62 30.00 -4.45
N GLU A 412 12.67 30.01 -3.62
CA GLU A 412 14.07 30.01 -4.07
C GLU A 412 14.43 28.72 -4.83
N ALA A 413 13.88 27.57 -4.40
CA ALA A 413 14.11 26.29 -5.05
C ALA A 413 13.49 26.24 -6.45
N VAL A 414 12.24 26.72 -6.59
CA VAL A 414 11.54 26.79 -7.89
C VAL A 414 12.25 27.76 -8.84
N GLN A 415 12.69 28.93 -8.35
CA GLN A 415 13.43 29.90 -9.15
C GLN A 415 14.79 29.33 -9.60
N THR A 416 15.51 28.65 -8.71
CA THR A 416 16.80 28.02 -9.02
C THR A 416 16.63 26.85 -10.00
N ALA A 417 15.59 26.02 -9.85
CA ALA A 417 15.28 24.95 -10.79
C ALA A 417 14.96 25.51 -12.19
N THR A 418 14.22 26.62 -12.26
CA THR A 418 13.96 27.33 -13.52
C THR A 418 15.28 27.78 -14.18
N MET A 419 16.20 28.32 -13.39
CA MET A 419 17.52 28.73 -13.89
C MET A 419 18.38 27.54 -14.35
N ASN A 420 18.34 26.42 -13.63
CA ASN A 420 19.03 25.18 -14.00
C ASN A 420 18.53 24.65 -15.35
N LEU A 421 17.21 24.67 -15.59
CA LEU A 421 16.60 24.30 -16.87
C LEU A 421 16.98 25.25 -18.01
N LEU A 422 17.05 26.57 -17.74
CA LEU A 422 17.47 27.57 -18.71
C LEU A 422 18.96 27.47 -19.08
N ALA A 423 19.80 27.01 -18.16
CA ALA A 423 21.22 26.78 -18.41
C ALA A 423 21.47 25.58 -19.34
N LYS A 424 20.56 24.60 -19.40
CA LYS A 424 20.63 23.47 -20.33
C LYS A 424 20.23 23.92 -21.75
N PRO A 425 20.86 23.40 -22.82
CA PRO A 425 20.45 23.73 -24.18
C PRO A 425 19.01 23.27 -24.47
N PRO A 426 18.31 23.89 -25.44
CA PRO A 426 16.99 23.45 -25.89
C PRO A 426 16.98 21.96 -26.21
N GLN A 427 16.14 21.18 -25.53
CA GLN A 427 15.97 19.75 -25.82
C GLN A 427 14.79 19.55 -26.77
N GLU A 428 15.00 18.91 -27.91
CA GLU A 428 13.93 18.60 -28.86
C GLU A 428 13.30 17.25 -28.49
N ALA A 429 11.99 17.23 -28.21
CA ALA A 429 11.22 16.00 -28.04
C ALA A 429 9.94 16.08 -28.88
N GLU A 430 9.66 15.01 -29.63
CA GLU A 430 8.41 14.80 -30.38
C GLU A 430 7.98 16.00 -31.26
N GLY A 431 8.92 16.67 -31.92
CA GLY A 431 8.62 17.79 -32.83
C GLY A 431 8.27 19.10 -32.13
N SER A 432 8.32 19.16 -30.79
CA SER A 432 8.30 20.40 -30.02
C SER A 432 9.73 20.81 -29.65
N SER A 433 10.11 22.05 -29.96
CA SER A 433 11.38 22.57 -29.44
C SER A 433 11.23 22.79 -27.94
N ASP A 434 12.21 22.34 -27.16
CA ASP A 434 12.36 22.66 -25.74
C ASP A 434 11.13 22.31 -24.87
N SER A 435 10.76 21.04 -24.95
CA SER A 435 9.62 20.41 -24.26
C SER A 435 9.74 20.44 -22.74
N VAL A 436 10.95 20.27 -22.20
CA VAL A 436 11.23 20.28 -20.75
C VAL A 436 10.90 21.63 -20.13
N LEU A 437 11.44 22.71 -20.70
CA LEU A 437 11.14 24.04 -20.20
C LEU A 437 9.67 24.38 -20.41
N ALA A 438 9.03 23.92 -21.50
CA ALA A 438 7.62 24.16 -21.73
C ALA A 438 6.74 23.49 -20.66
N ARG A 439 7.00 22.23 -20.30
CA ARG A 439 6.25 21.51 -19.27
C ARG A 439 6.46 22.12 -17.89
N TRP A 440 7.71 22.42 -17.53
CA TRP A 440 8.04 23.14 -16.30
C TRP A 440 7.33 24.50 -16.22
N SER A 441 7.50 25.34 -17.25
CA SER A 441 6.93 26.69 -17.26
C SER A 441 5.41 26.67 -17.17
N ASN A 442 4.75 25.71 -17.83
CA ASN A 442 3.29 25.58 -17.73
C ASN A 442 2.83 25.20 -16.33
N ALA A 443 3.56 24.33 -15.63
CA ALA A 443 3.24 23.97 -14.25
C ALA A 443 3.46 25.16 -13.29
N VAL A 444 4.58 25.88 -13.42
CA VAL A 444 4.84 27.07 -12.60
C VAL A 444 3.82 28.18 -12.87
N LEU A 445 3.47 28.44 -14.14
CA LEU A 445 2.44 29.43 -14.50
C LEU A 445 1.06 29.08 -13.97
N GLU A 446 0.74 27.80 -13.79
CA GLU A 446 -0.53 27.38 -13.22
C GLU A 446 -0.58 27.58 -11.70
N HIS A 447 0.54 27.38 -11.01
CA HIS A 447 0.66 27.59 -9.58
C HIS A 447 0.84 29.09 -9.21
N ASP A 448 1.98 29.66 -9.61
CA ASP A 448 2.29 31.08 -9.40
C ASP A 448 3.11 31.64 -10.58
N PRO A 449 2.46 32.39 -11.50
CA PRO A 449 3.14 33.05 -12.60
C PRO A 449 4.26 34.00 -12.17
N GLN A 450 4.18 34.58 -10.96
CA GLN A 450 5.15 35.57 -10.49
C GLN A 450 6.55 34.98 -10.39
N LEU A 451 6.67 33.69 -10.06
CA LEU A 451 7.96 33.00 -9.95
C LEU A 451 8.76 33.05 -11.26
N LEU A 452 8.11 32.80 -12.41
CA LEU A 452 8.78 32.90 -13.71
C LEU A 452 9.04 34.36 -14.12
N LEU A 453 8.15 35.28 -13.76
CA LEU A 453 8.33 36.70 -14.06
C LEU A 453 9.53 37.29 -13.31
N ASP A 454 9.72 36.89 -12.04
CA ASP A 454 10.87 37.28 -11.23
C ASP A 454 12.18 36.71 -11.80
N VAL A 455 12.19 35.44 -12.22
CA VAL A 455 13.34 34.84 -12.92
C VAL A 455 13.63 35.57 -14.23
N LEU A 456 12.58 35.93 -14.99
CA LEU A 456 12.73 36.68 -16.23
C LEU A 456 13.31 38.08 -15.98
N ALA A 457 12.92 38.76 -14.91
CA ALA A 457 13.41 40.08 -14.55
C ALA A 457 14.78 40.06 -13.82
N SER A 458 15.21 38.92 -13.29
CA SER A 458 16.43 38.79 -12.48
C SER A 458 17.72 39.10 -13.25
N GLU A 459 18.64 39.86 -12.65
CA GLU A 459 19.97 40.13 -13.23
C GLU A 459 20.81 38.86 -13.42
N SER A 460 20.51 37.76 -12.70
CA SER A 460 21.20 36.48 -12.86
C SER A 460 20.87 35.76 -14.18
N THR A 461 19.76 36.13 -14.84
CA THR A 461 19.33 35.54 -16.11
C THR A 461 19.93 36.32 -17.27
N ASN A 462 20.74 35.64 -18.09
CA ASN A 462 21.32 36.28 -19.27
C ASN A 462 20.27 36.53 -20.38
N ASP A 463 20.57 37.43 -21.32
CA ASP A 463 19.61 37.85 -22.35
C ASP A 463 19.06 36.69 -23.21
N GLU A 464 19.88 35.67 -23.48
CA GLU A 464 19.45 34.53 -24.31
C GLU A 464 18.50 33.61 -23.54
N GLN A 465 18.78 33.36 -22.27
CA GLN A 465 17.90 32.64 -21.35
C GLN A 465 16.60 33.40 -21.14
N ALA A 466 16.68 34.72 -20.96
CA ALA A 466 15.51 35.58 -20.79
C ALA A 466 14.61 35.60 -22.02
N VAL A 467 15.17 35.71 -23.24
CA VAL A 467 14.40 35.58 -24.48
C VAL A 467 13.70 34.22 -24.55
N ARG A 468 14.41 33.13 -24.24
CA ARG A 468 13.86 31.78 -24.26
C ARG A 468 12.71 31.61 -23.26
N LEU A 469 12.87 32.09 -22.03
CA LEU A 469 11.81 32.06 -21.01
C LEU A 469 10.61 32.94 -21.41
N TYR A 470 10.86 34.13 -21.94
CA TYR A 470 9.82 35.02 -22.43
C TYR A 470 8.95 34.36 -23.52
N HIS A 471 9.57 33.62 -24.46
CA HIS A 471 8.81 32.87 -25.46
C HIS A 471 7.86 31.85 -24.84
N ARG A 472 8.26 31.16 -23.76
CA ARG A 472 7.39 30.21 -23.04
C ARG A 472 6.27 30.89 -22.30
N ILE A 473 6.58 31.97 -21.60
CA ILE A 473 5.58 32.80 -20.93
C ILE A 473 4.54 33.30 -21.92
N ARG A 474 4.97 33.73 -23.12
CA ARG A 474 4.08 34.20 -24.19
C ARG A 474 3.09 33.12 -24.65
N GLU A 475 3.55 31.88 -24.84
CA GLU A 475 2.69 30.76 -25.28
C GLU A 475 1.54 30.48 -24.29
N SER A 476 1.74 30.85 -23.02
CA SER A 476 0.82 30.61 -21.92
C SER A 476 0.35 31.91 -21.23
N ILE A 477 0.29 33.02 -21.99
CA ILE A 477 -0.01 34.37 -21.48
C ILE A 477 -1.34 34.47 -20.72
N LYS A 478 -2.28 33.56 -20.99
CA LYS A 478 -3.58 33.47 -20.32
C LYS A 478 -3.50 33.31 -18.79
N TYR A 479 -2.39 32.79 -18.25
CA TYR A 479 -2.18 32.64 -16.81
C TYR A 479 -1.65 33.92 -16.14
N ILE A 480 -1.25 34.93 -16.93
CA ILE A 480 -0.68 36.17 -16.43
C ILE A 480 -1.75 37.25 -16.41
N SER A 481 -1.90 37.92 -15.26
CA SER A 481 -2.80 39.06 -15.15
C SER A 481 -2.25 40.29 -15.88
N ASP A 482 -3.15 41.18 -16.33
CA ASP A 482 -2.78 42.43 -17.01
C ASP A 482 -1.76 43.26 -16.19
N LYS A 483 -1.96 43.30 -14.87
CA LYS A 483 -1.07 44.01 -13.95
C LYS A 483 0.34 43.40 -13.95
N GLN A 484 0.44 42.08 -13.83
CA GLN A 484 1.72 41.37 -13.85
C GLN A 484 2.44 41.59 -15.19
N PHE A 485 1.73 41.52 -16.31
CA PHE A 485 2.31 41.78 -17.62
C PHE A 485 2.83 43.21 -17.76
N ILE A 486 2.06 44.21 -17.32
CA ILE A 486 2.48 45.61 -17.34
C ILE A 486 3.73 45.80 -16.47
N THR A 487 3.77 45.21 -15.27
CA THR A 487 4.95 45.29 -14.39
C THR A 487 6.18 44.65 -15.01
N LEU A 488 6.05 43.47 -15.62
CA LEU A 488 7.14 42.83 -16.34
C LEU A 488 7.65 43.71 -17.49
N LEU A 489 6.73 44.27 -18.28
CA LEU A 489 7.06 45.16 -19.39
C LEU A 489 7.87 46.36 -18.90
N GLN A 490 7.46 46.97 -17.78
CA GLN A 490 8.19 48.07 -17.16
C GLN A 490 9.61 47.63 -16.74
N GLN A 491 9.73 46.52 -16.02
CA GLN A 491 11.02 45.99 -15.56
C GLN A 491 12.00 45.70 -16.72
N ILE A 492 11.53 45.02 -17.78
CA ILE A 492 12.39 44.66 -18.93
C ILE A 492 12.81 45.90 -19.72
N LEU A 493 11.91 46.88 -19.89
CA LEU A 493 12.21 48.09 -20.67
C LEU A 493 13.11 49.08 -19.92
N SER A 494 13.02 49.12 -18.59
CA SER A 494 13.87 49.93 -17.72
C SER A 494 15.29 49.36 -17.56
N ALA A 495 15.50 48.07 -17.83
CA ALA A 495 16.82 47.43 -17.75
C ALA A 495 17.78 47.99 -18.83
N GLN A 496 18.82 48.71 -18.40
CA GLN A 496 19.70 49.52 -19.27
C GLN A 496 20.76 48.70 -20.03
N GLU A 497 21.30 47.62 -19.45
CA GLU A 497 22.43 46.86 -20.03
C GLU A 497 22.17 45.34 -19.99
N GLY A 498 22.56 44.64 -21.06
CA GLY A 498 22.54 43.17 -21.11
C GLY A 498 21.18 42.51 -21.37
N ARG A 499 20.09 43.26 -21.59
CA ARG A 499 18.72 42.74 -21.87
C ARG A 499 18.15 43.16 -23.23
N GLU A 500 19.03 43.45 -24.19
CA GLU A 500 18.61 44.06 -25.45
C GLU A 500 17.75 43.16 -26.33
N LYS A 501 18.10 41.88 -26.46
CA LYS A 501 17.37 40.90 -27.26
C LYS A 501 15.99 40.64 -26.67
N THR A 502 15.90 40.53 -25.34
CA THR A 502 14.62 40.34 -24.62
C THR A 502 13.69 41.53 -24.86
N ALA A 503 14.20 42.75 -24.68
CA ALA A 503 13.43 43.97 -24.92
C ALA A 503 12.99 44.12 -26.38
N ASP A 504 13.87 43.83 -27.35
CA ASP A 504 13.52 43.88 -28.78
C ASP A 504 12.45 42.84 -29.13
N THR A 505 12.53 41.64 -28.56
CA THR A 505 11.57 40.56 -28.77
C THR A 505 10.21 40.90 -28.16
N LEU A 506 10.19 41.47 -26.96
CA LEU A 506 8.97 41.91 -26.28
C LEU A 506 8.26 43.00 -27.09
N VAL A 507 8.98 44.05 -27.50
CA VAL A 507 8.40 45.19 -28.24
C VAL A 507 7.88 44.76 -29.62
N ARG A 508 8.56 43.83 -30.31
CA ARG A 508 8.09 43.28 -31.60
C ARG A 508 6.79 42.50 -31.46
N ASN A 509 6.64 41.74 -30.37
CA ASN A 509 5.47 40.89 -30.14
C ASN A 509 4.33 41.62 -29.39
N LEU A 510 4.57 42.84 -28.92
CA LEU A 510 3.62 43.60 -28.08
C LEU A 510 2.30 43.89 -28.80
N GLU A 511 2.33 44.11 -30.11
CA GLU A 511 1.12 44.37 -30.92
C GLU A 511 0.14 43.18 -30.87
N ASP A 512 0.67 41.97 -31.10
CA ASP A 512 -0.13 40.73 -31.07
C ASP A 512 -0.60 40.41 -29.64
N LEU A 513 0.27 40.54 -28.65
CA LEU A 513 -0.06 40.26 -27.24
C LEU A 513 -1.11 41.21 -26.69
N ALA A 514 -0.98 42.51 -27.01
CA ALA A 514 -1.96 43.50 -26.60
C ALA A 514 -3.34 43.22 -27.21
N ALA A 515 -3.40 42.73 -28.44
CA ALA A 515 -4.65 42.33 -29.08
C ALA A 515 -5.29 41.09 -28.41
N GLU A 516 -4.48 40.14 -27.94
CA GLU A 516 -4.95 38.90 -27.33
C GLU A 516 -5.45 39.08 -25.88
N GLN A 517 -4.68 39.81 -25.06
CA GLN A 517 -4.86 39.97 -23.61
C GLN A 517 -5.71 41.20 -23.24
N PHE A 518 -5.48 42.36 -23.88
CA PHE A 518 -6.10 43.64 -23.49
C PHE A 518 -7.34 43.96 -24.36
N ARG A 519 -8.48 43.38 -23.98
CA ARG A 519 -9.72 43.39 -24.78
C ARG A 519 -10.62 44.59 -24.49
N THR A 520 -10.55 45.17 -23.30
CA THR A 520 -11.37 46.33 -22.90
C THR A 520 -10.60 47.64 -23.04
N ASP A 521 -11.33 48.76 -23.15
CA ASP A 521 -10.72 50.09 -23.25
C ASP A 521 -9.96 50.47 -21.97
N ASP A 522 -10.44 50.05 -20.80
CA ASP A 522 -9.75 50.28 -19.51
C ASP A 522 -8.42 49.51 -19.43
N GLN A 523 -8.40 48.26 -19.87
CA GLN A 523 -7.18 47.44 -19.96
C GLN A 523 -6.16 48.08 -20.91
N ARG A 524 -6.61 48.46 -22.10
CA ARG A 524 -5.79 49.15 -23.11
C ARG A 524 -5.24 50.48 -22.60
N ARG A 525 -6.04 51.22 -21.83
CA ARG A 525 -5.61 52.45 -21.16
C ARG A 525 -4.51 52.16 -20.13
N ALA A 526 -4.69 51.16 -19.28
CA ALA A 526 -3.69 50.76 -18.28
C ALA A 526 -2.36 50.34 -18.92
N LEU A 527 -2.39 49.62 -20.04
CA LEU A 527 -1.19 49.30 -20.82
C LEU A 527 -0.47 50.57 -21.32
N CYS A 528 -1.22 51.53 -21.87
CA CYS A 528 -0.64 52.81 -22.31
C CYS A 528 0.00 53.59 -21.15
N GLU A 529 -0.67 53.65 -20.00
CA GLU A 529 -0.14 54.30 -18.79
C GLU A 529 1.15 53.62 -18.30
N GLY A 530 1.17 52.28 -18.31
CA GLY A 530 2.36 51.50 -17.94
C GLY A 530 3.52 51.66 -18.90
N VAL A 531 3.27 51.73 -20.21
CA VAL A 531 4.31 52.01 -21.22
C VAL A 531 4.85 53.44 -21.06
N LEU A 532 3.98 54.41 -20.84
CA LEU A 532 4.37 55.81 -20.66
C LEU A 532 5.24 56.02 -19.43
N SER A 533 5.00 55.28 -18.34
CA SER A 533 5.76 55.45 -17.10
C SER A 533 7.25 55.11 -17.24
N VAL A 534 7.62 54.26 -18.21
CA VAL A 534 9.01 53.86 -18.48
C VAL A 534 9.54 54.40 -19.82
N PHE A 535 8.73 55.16 -20.55
CA PHE A 535 9.06 55.60 -21.91
C PHE A 535 10.33 56.45 -21.98
N SER A 536 10.57 57.27 -20.95
CA SER A 536 11.77 58.09 -20.82
C SER A 536 13.04 57.28 -20.54
N GLU A 537 12.90 56.10 -19.91
CA GLU A 537 14.02 55.25 -19.52
C GLU A 537 14.52 54.36 -20.67
N VAL A 538 13.66 54.11 -21.67
CA VAL A 538 14.04 53.36 -22.88
C VAL A 538 15.11 54.13 -23.65
N THR A 539 16.27 53.53 -23.88
CA THR A 539 17.40 54.23 -24.54
C THR A 539 17.35 54.20 -26.07
N LYS A 540 16.78 53.14 -26.66
CA LYS A 540 16.71 52.95 -28.13
C LYS A 540 15.50 53.66 -28.74
N LEU A 541 15.75 54.59 -29.66
CA LEU A 541 14.71 55.36 -30.39
C LEU A 541 13.71 54.46 -31.15
N ASP A 542 14.18 53.38 -31.78
CA ASP A 542 13.32 52.46 -32.52
C ASP A 542 12.30 51.75 -31.61
N ARG A 543 12.69 51.44 -30.36
CA ARG A 543 11.77 50.87 -29.36
C ARG A 543 10.70 51.89 -28.97
N LYS A 544 11.09 53.15 -28.72
CA LYS A 544 10.13 54.24 -28.42
C LYS A 544 9.13 54.42 -29.55
N ALA A 545 9.60 54.42 -30.81
CA ALA A 545 8.73 54.55 -31.97
C ALA A 545 7.73 53.39 -32.08
N GLN A 546 8.18 52.15 -31.86
CA GLN A 546 7.30 50.98 -31.91
C GLN A 546 6.31 50.93 -30.73
N LEU A 547 6.74 51.28 -29.51
CA LEU A 547 5.86 51.40 -28.35
C LEU A 547 4.76 52.44 -28.57
N ALA A 548 5.11 53.62 -29.11
CA ALA A 548 4.15 54.66 -29.46
C ALA A 548 3.17 54.19 -30.53
N LYS A 549 3.65 53.46 -31.54
CA LYS A 549 2.81 52.87 -32.60
C LYS A 549 1.79 51.90 -32.01
N VAL A 550 2.23 50.97 -31.15
CA VAL A 550 1.34 49.95 -30.53
C VAL A 550 0.32 50.58 -29.60
N CYS A 551 0.69 51.63 -28.85
CA CYS A 551 -0.24 52.28 -27.92
C CYS A 551 -1.20 53.28 -28.59
N THR A 552 -0.91 53.75 -29.81
CA THR A 552 -1.75 54.75 -30.51
C THR A 552 -3.21 54.28 -30.72
N PRO A 553 -3.48 53.05 -31.20
CA PRO A 553 -4.83 52.50 -31.31
C PRO A 553 -5.56 52.36 -29.95
N PHE A 554 -4.80 52.26 -28.86
CA PHE A 554 -5.30 52.07 -27.49
C PHE A 554 -5.60 53.38 -26.76
N GLY A 555 -5.53 54.51 -27.47
CA GLY A 555 -5.86 55.81 -26.91
C GLY A 555 -4.68 56.52 -26.24
N LEU A 556 -3.43 56.20 -26.62
CA LEU A 556 -2.21 56.87 -26.13
C LEU A 556 -2.35 58.41 -26.09
N LYS A 557 -2.96 58.99 -27.12
CA LYS A 557 -3.23 60.43 -27.19
C LYS A 557 -4.04 60.94 -26.00
N ASN A 558 -5.11 60.24 -25.64
CA ASN A 558 -5.98 60.63 -24.54
C ASN A 558 -5.28 60.42 -23.21
N VAL A 559 -4.49 59.36 -23.06
CA VAL A 559 -3.70 59.13 -21.84
C VAL A 559 -2.69 60.26 -21.62
N VAL A 560 -1.90 60.60 -22.64
CA VAL A 560 -0.92 61.69 -22.55
C VAL A 560 -1.56 63.04 -22.17
N LEU A 561 -2.78 63.29 -22.65
CA LEU A 561 -3.55 64.52 -22.34
C LEU A 561 -4.26 64.48 -20.98
N ASP A 562 -4.82 63.34 -20.57
CA ASP A 562 -5.67 63.20 -19.38
C ASP A 562 -4.86 63.07 -18.08
N SER A 563 -3.70 62.41 -18.10
CA SER A 563 -2.91 62.11 -16.89
C SER A 563 -1.74 63.07 -16.62
N GLY A 564 -1.67 64.21 -17.31
CA GLY A 564 -0.67 65.25 -17.06
C GLY A 564 0.76 64.91 -17.49
N TYR A 565 0.95 63.80 -18.22
CA TYR A 565 2.25 63.34 -18.70
C TYR A 565 2.93 64.30 -19.69
N ILE A 566 2.17 65.17 -20.35
CA ILE A 566 2.71 66.20 -21.27
C ILE A 566 3.81 67.05 -20.62
N ASP A 567 3.71 67.33 -19.32
CA ASP A 567 4.67 68.18 -18.63
C ASP A 567 5.84 67.39 -17.99
N SER A 568 5.76 66.05 -17.94
CA SER A 568 6.77 65.17 -17.33
C SER A 568 7.63 64.40 -18.34
N ILE A 569 7.23 64.33 -19.61
CA ILE A 569 7.95 63.61 -20.67
C ILE A 569 8.94 64.56 -21.37
N PRO A 570 10.20 64.16 -21.63
CA PRO A 570 11.16 64.96 -22.39
C PRO A 570 10.65 65.37 -23.77
N GLU A 571 11.02 66.56 -24.25
CA GLU A 571 10.57 67.10 -25.55
C GLU A 571 10.89 66.17 -26.73
N ASP A 572 12.05 65.51 -26.70
CA ASP A 572 12.46 64.55 -27.73
C ASP A 572 11.54 63.31 -27.77
N ASP A 573 11.03 62.88 -26.62
CA ASP A 573 10.11 61.75 -26.49
C ASP A 573 8.69 62.14 -26.89
N LEU A 574 8.26 63.36 -26.57
CA LEU A 574 7.01 63.93 -27.05
C LEU A 574 6.96 63.98 -28.58
N GLN A 575 8.06 64.38 -29.23
CA GLN A 575 8.14 64.37 -30.70
C GLN A 575 7.96 62.96 -31.30
N ILE A 576 8.44 61.92 -30.62
CA ILE A 576 8.24 60.53 -31.07
C ILE A 576 6.76 60.13 -30.93
N ILE A 577 6.11 60.48 -29.83
CA ILE A 577 4.69 60.23 -29.60
C ILE A 577 3.82 61.00 -30.61
N GLU A 578 4.13 62.26 -30.88
CA GLU A 578 3.39 63.10 -31.85
C GLU A 578 3.52 62.57 -33.29
N ARG A 579 4.68 62.00 -33.65
CA ARG A 579 4.85 61.34 -34.96
C ARG A 579 3.92 60.14 -35.13
N SER A 580 3.55 59.46 -34.05
CA SER A 580 2.64 58.31 -34.09
C SER A 580 1.16 58.68 -33.94
N THR A 581 0.84 59.61 -33.04
CA THR A 581 -0.54 59.96 -32.64
C THR A 581 -1.11 61.21 -33.34
N GLY A 582 -0.26 61.94 -34.09
CA GLY A 582 -0.53 63.29 -34.57
C GLY A 582 -0.27 64.34 -33.49
N LYS A 583 -0.32 65.64 -33.87
CA LYS A 583 -0.01 66.75 -32.95
C LYS A 583 -0.83 66.69 -31.66
N LEU A 584 -0.13 66.77 -30.53
CA LEU A 584 -0.70 66.90 -29.19
C LEU A 584 -0.89 68.40 -28.95
N LYS A 585 -2.13 68.89 -29.03
CA LYS A 585 -2.41 70.28 -28.67
C LYS A 585 -2.55 70.36 -27.15
N LYS A 586 -1.65 71.11 -26.50
CA LYS A 586 -1.86 71.57 -25.12
C LYS A 586 -3.22 72.25 -24.97
#